data_AF-A0AAD4MQ58-F1
#
_entry.id   AF-A0AAD4MQ58-F1
#
_cell.length_a   1.000
_cell.length_b   1.000
_cell.length_c   1.000
_cell.angle_alpha   90.00
_cell.angle_beta   90.00
_cell.angle_gamma   90.00
#
_symmetry.space_group_name_H-M   'P 1'
#
loop_
_entity.id
_entity.type
_entity.pdbx_description
1 polymer ?
#
loop_
_entity_poly.entity_id
_entity_poly.type
_entity_poly.pdbx_seq_one_letter_code
_entity_poly.pdbx_strand_id
1 'polypeptide(L)'
;MEGTVNTLSILFNVYLLYLIRCHSAFGIKLYQYLLTIDALLDLALSISAFIAQPVLLTIDGYSSLISNGFFAGRSAAFDSFAVMVYLTIVHTNIIWIPVQFIYRYLFFCKANAKSTRSTIFVITIAVVQSAVTIFFTFCVYGEVREEFQPIGHHVLELNSWPHIGTVYVLGRHIV
;
A
#
# COMPACT_ATOMS: atom_id res chain seq x y z
N MET A 1 -8.79 1.09 18.47
CA MET A 1 -9.19 2.11 17.46
C MET A 1 -8.90 1.66 16.03
N GLU A 2 -7.86 0.87 15.77
CA GLU A 2 -7.52 0.40 14.41
C GLU A 2 -8.60 -0.47 13.76
N GLY A 3 -9.23 -1.38 14.53
CA GLY A 3 -10.31 -2.24 14.02
C GLY A 3 -11.51 -1.45 13.47
N THR A 4 -11.93 -0.39 14.16
CA THR A 4 -13.04 0.48 13.73
C THR A 4 -12.74 1.21 12.42
N VAL A 5 -11.50 1.69 12.22
CA VAL A 5 -11.11 2.38 10.98
C VAL A 5 -11.13 1.42 9.79
N ASN A 6 -10.56 0.22 9.96
CA ASN A 6 -10.55 -0.80 8.92
C ASN A 6 -11.96 -1.27 8.53
N THR A 7 -12.83 -1.51 9.51
CA THR A 7 -14.22 -1.91 9.23
C THR A 7 -14.97 -0.84 8.46
N LEU A 8 -14.84 0.43 8.84
CA LEU A 8 -15.46 1.54 8.13
C LEU A 8 -14.92 1.66 6.70
N SER A 9 -13.60 1.56 6.52
CA SER A 9 -12.96 1.58 5.20
C SER A 9 -13.54 0.51 4.26
N ILE A 10 -13.68 -0.73 4.76
CA ILE A 10 -14.26 -1.83 3.99
C ILE A 10 -15.71 -1.53 3.62
N LEU A 11 -16.52 -1.10 4.59
CA LEU A 11 -17.94 -0.79 4.36
C LEU A 11 -18.13 0.32 3.32
N PHE A 12 -17.38 1.41 3.43
CA PHE A 12 -17.48 2.53 2.49
C PHE A 12 -17.03 2.16 1.08
N ASN A 13 -15.94 1.39 0.94
CA ASN A 13 -15.47 0.96 -0.37
C ASN A 13 -16.39 -0.05 -1.04
N VAL A 14 -16.97 -0.99 -0.29
CA VAL A 14 -18.01 -1.88 -0.80
C VAL A 14 -19.25 -1.09 -1.22
N TYR A 15 -19.66 -0.10 -0.42
CA TYR A 15 -20.78 0.77 -0.76
C TYR A 15 -20.51 1.61 -2.02
N LEU A 16 -19.29 2.13 -2.18
CA LEU A 16 -18.88 2.84 -3.38
C LEU A 16 -18.97 1.95 -4.63
N LEU A 17 -18.48 0.71 -4.56
CA LEU A 17 -18.62 -0.26 -5.64
C LEU A 17 -20.09 -0.55 -5.98
N TYR A 18 -20.94 -0.67 -4.96
CA TYR A 18 -22.39 -0.80 -5.14
C TYR A 18 -22.98 0.41 -5.87
N LEU A 19 -22.66 1.63 -5.45
CA LEU A 19 -23.13 2.86 -6.09
C LEU A 19 -22.65 2.99 -7.54
N ILE A 20 -21.39 2.66 -7.84
CA ILE A 20 -20.86 2.67 -9.21
C ILE A 20 -21.67 1.72 -10.10
N ARG A 21 -22.03 0.54 -9.58
CA ARG A 21 -22.81 -0.46 -10.31
C ARG A 21 -24.26 -0.02 -10.52
N CYS A 22 -24.88 0.61 -9.53
CA CYS A 22 -26.31 0.95 -9.54
C CYS A 22 -26.63 2.32 -10.19
N HIS A 23 -25.74 3.30 -10.10
CA HIS A 23 -26.02 4.70 -10.50
C HIS A 23 -25.13 5.21 -11.64
N SER A 24 -24.68 4.31 -12.52
CA SER A 24 -23.85 4.67 -13.67
C SER A 24 -24.64 5.43 -14.74
N ALA A 25 -24.37 6.74 -14.89
CA ALA A 25 -24.85 7.52 -16.03
C ALA A 25 -24.08 7.16 -17.32
N PHE A 26 -24.81 7.00 -18.43
CA PHE A 26 -24.27 6.73 -19.77
C PHE A 26 -23.41 7.91 -20.23
N GLY A 27 -22.09 7.84 -20.02
CA GLY A 27 -21.16 8.88 -20.51
C GLY A 27 -19.81 8.96 -19.80
N ILE A 28 -19.68 8.37 -18.61
CA ILE A 28 -18.45 8.49 -17.80
C ILE A 28 -17.82 7.13 -17.47
N LYS A 29 -17.88 6.18 -18.42
CA LYS A 29 -17.41 4.80 -18.23
C LYS A 29 -15.96 4.71 -17.75
N LEU A 30 -15.06 5.53 -18.30
CA LEU A 30 -13.64 5.51 -17.92
C LEU A 30 -13.41 6.02 -16.49
N TYR A 31 -14.16 7.03 -16.04
CA TYR A 31 -14.07 7.50 -14.66
C TYR A 31 -14.61 6.45 -13.67
N GLN A 32 -15.64 5.70 -14.06
CA GLN A 32 -16.15 4.59 -13.25
C GLN A 32 -15.10 3.48 -13.09
N TYR A 33 -14.36 3.17 -14.15
CA TYR A 33 -13.22 2.25 -14.03
C TYR A 33 -12.17 2.77 -13.04
N LEU A 34 -11.82 4.06 -13.10
CA LEU A 34 -10.86 4.63 -12.15
C LEU A 34 -11.36 4.58 -10.71
N LEU A 35 -12.62 4.94 -10.45
CA LEU A 35 -13.23 4.82 -9.12
C LEU A 35 -13.34 3.37 -8.64
N THR A 36 -13.56 2.43 -9.57
CA THR A 36 -13.60 1.00 -9.25
C THR A 36 -12.21 0.51 -8.83
N ILE A 37 -11.17 0.86 -9.59
CA ILE A 37 -9.79 0.51 -9.25
C ILE A 37 -9.40 1.12 -7.90
N ASP A 38 -9.78 2.37 -7.64
CA ASP A 38 -9.55 3.05 -6.37
C ASP A 38 -10.17 2.30 -5.20
N ALA A 39 -11.47 1.99 -5.30
CA ALA A 39 -12.18 1.25 -4.25
C ALA A 39 -11.59 -0.15 -4.01
N LEU A 40 -11.10 -0.81 -5.07
CA LEU A 40 -10.43 -2.10 -4.97
C LEU A 40 -9.05 -1.98 -4.31
N LEU A 41 -8.28 -0.93 -4.60
CA LEU A 41 -7.00 -0.67 -3.96
C LEU A 41 -7.16 -0.37 -2.47
N ASP A 42 -8.17 0.40 -2.08
CA ASP A 42 -8.48 0.68 -0.67
C ASP A 42 -8.93 -0.58 0.09
N LEU A 43 -9.73 -1.44 -0.56
CA LEU A 43 -10.09 -2.74 0.02
C LEU A 43 -8.86 -3.64 0.19
N ALA A 44 -8.00 -3.71 -0.83
CA ALA A 44 -6.76 -4.47 -0.75
C ALA A 44 -5.84 -3.94 0.34
N LEU A 45 -5.77 -2.61 0.50
CA LEU A 45 -5.02 -1.96 1.57
C LEU A 45 -5.59 -2.32 2.95
N SER A 46 -6.91 -2.26 3.11
CA SER A 46 -7.57 -2.56 4.38
C SER A 46 -7.38 -4.03 4.78
N ILE A 47 -7.50 -4.95 3.82
CA ILE A 47 -7.27 -6.39 4.02
C ILE A 47 -5.80 -6.66 4.35
N SER A 48 -4.86 -6.10 3.59
CA SER A 48 -3.43 -6.29 3.84
C SER A 48 -2.97 -5.67 5.16
N ALA A 49 -3.51 -4.52 5.54
CA ALA A 49 -3.28 -3.91 6.84
C ALA A 49 -3.80 -4.79 7.98
N PHE A 50 -4.96 -5.43 7.82
CA PHE A 50 -5.48 -6.38 8.79
C PHE A 50 -4.61 -7.65 8.90
N ILE A 51 -4.08 -8.14 7.78
CA ILE A 51 -3.23 -9.34 7.76
C ILE A 51 -1.86 -9.05 8.36
N ALA A 52 -1.23 -7.92 8.00
CA ALA A 52 0.12 -7.57 8.40
C ALA A 52 0.19 -6.85 9.75
N GLN A 53 -0.88 -6.19 10.18
CA GLN A 53 -0.94 -5.32 11.38
C GLN A 53 0.38 -4.56 11.62
N PRO A 54 0.79 -3.73 10.65
CA PRO A 54 2.09 -3.08 10.67
C PRO A 54 2.13 -2.02 11.78
N VAL A 55 3.13 -2.10 12.64
CA VAL A 55 3.39 -1.15 13.72
C VAL A 55 4.70 -0.42 13.42
N LEU A 56 4.62 0.89 13.17
CA LEU A 56 5.80 1.74 13.05
C LEU A 56 6.29 2.08 14.46
N LEU A 57 7.56 1.78 14.73
CA LEU A 57 8.25 2.04 15.98
C LEU A 57 9.56 2.75 15.70
N THR A 58 9.93 3.71 16.53
CA THR A 58 11.24 4.34 16.45
C THR A 58 12.03 3.93 17.69
N ILE A 59 13.10 3.17 17.51
CA ILE A 59 13.95 2.64 18.59
C ILE A 59 15.37 3.16 18.37
N ASP A 60 15.91 3.92 19.34
CA ASP A 60 17.28 4.46 19.30
C ASP A 60 17.62 5.22 18.00
N GLY A 61 16.65 5.97 17.47
CA GLY A 61 16.79 6.74 16.24
C GLY A 61 16.62 5.91 14.95
N TYR A 62 16.36 4.62 15.04
CA TYR A 62 15.99 3.80 13.88
C TYR A 62 14.48 3.71 13.76
N SER A 63 13.96 3.96 12.56
CA SER A 63 12.56 3.68 12.25
C SER A 63 12.43 2.22 11.86
N SER A 64 11.57 1.50 12.55
CA SER A 64 11.33 0.07 12.40
C SER A 64 9.85 -0.19 12.17
N LEU A 65 9.54 -1.12 11.28
CA LEU A 65 8.22 -1.65 11.04
C LEU A 65 8.14 -3.04 11.65
N ILE A 66 7.24 -3.27 12.58
CA ILE A 66 6.99 -4.60 13.16
C ILE A 66 5.68 -5.13 12.59
N SER A 67 5.63 -6.40 12.21
CA SER A 67 4.36 -7.06 11.92
C SER A 67 3.83 -7.76 13.16
N ASN A 68 2.64 -7.39 13.62
CA ASN A 68 1.93 -8.11 14.69
C ASN A 68 0.74 -8.91 14.15
N GLY A 69 0.75 -9.17 12.85
CA GLY A 69 -0.38 -9.70 12.11
C GLY A 69 -0.60 -11.20 12.25
N PHE A 70 -1.43 -11.74 11.37
CA PHE A 70 -1.83 -13.16 11.40
C PHE A 70 -0.65 -14.14 11.29
N PHE A 71 0.43 -13.73 10.63
CA PHE A 71 1.63 -14.54 10.42
C PHE A 71 2.74 -14.31 11.47
N ALA A 72 2.54 -13.39 12.41
CA ALA A 72 3.50 -13.09 13.46
C ALA A 72 3.86 -14.36 14.25
N GLY A 73 5.16 -14.60 14.43
CA GLY A 73 5.68 -15.76 15.17
C GLY A 73 5.50 -17.14 14.52
N ARG A 74 4.77 -17.25 13.39
CA ARG A 74 4.56 -18.54 12.69
C ARG A 74 5.65 -18.85 11.69
N SER A 75 6.01 -17.87 10.87
CA SER A 75 7.05 -18.00 9.84
C SER A 75 7.51 -16.63 9.40
N ALA A 76 8.80 -16.35 9.59
CA ALA A 76 9.41 -15.10 9.16
C ALA A 76 9.19 -14.84 7.65
N ALA A 77 9.21 -15.87 6.81
CA ALA A 77 9.02 -15.71 5.36
C ALA A 77 7.59 -15.24 5.02
N PHE A 78 6.56 -15.81 5.65
CA PHE A 78 5.18 -15.39 5.42
C PHE A 78 4.90 -14.00 5.99
N ASP A 79 5.50 -13.69 7.13
CA ASP A 79 5.41 -12.38 7.77
C ASP A 79 6.05 -11.28 6.90
N SER A 80 7.25 -11.55 6.37
CA SER A 80 7.94 -10.64 5.45
C SER A 80 7.17 -10.43 4.16
N PHE A 81 6.62 -11.51 3.62
CA PHE A 81 5.78 -11.42 2.43
C PHE A 81 4.53 -10.57 2.68
N ALA A 82 3.85 -10.74 3.82
CA ALA A 82 2.67 -9.95 4.17
C ALA A 82 2.98 -8.45 4.30
N VAL A 83 4.08 -8.10 4.97
CA VAL A 83 4.55 -6.72 5.10
C VAL A 83 4.94 -6.12 3.73
N MET A 84 5.65 -6.88 2.91
CA MET A 84 6.04 -6.45 1.55
C MET A 84 4.82 -6.16 0.68
N VAL A 85 3.79 -7.03 0.74
CA VAL A 85 2.52 -6.83 0.04
C VAL A 85 1.82 -5.57 0.54
N TYR A 86 1.70 -5.38 1.86
CA TYR A 86 1.11 -4.19 2.46
C TYR A 86 1.81 -2.91 1.96
N LEU A 87 3.13 -2.86 2.03
CA LEU A 87 3.90 -1.68 1.61
C LEU A 87 3.78 -1.39 0.12
N THR A 88 3.75 -2.42 -0.71
CA THR A 88 3.52 -2.27 -2.16
C THR A 88 2.16 -1.64 -2.42
N ILE A 89 1.12 -2.05 -1.69
CA ILE A 89 -0.24 -1.51 -1.84
C ILE A 89 -0.31 -0.07 -1.31
N VAL A 90 0.34 0.25 -0.18
CA VAL A 90 0.44 1.62 0.35
C VAL A 90 1.08 2.56 -0.69
N HIS A 91 2.23 2.17 -1.25
CA HIS A 91 2.90 2.97 -2.26
C HIS A 91 2.04 3.15 -3.51
N THR A 92 1.40 2.06 -3.98
CA THR A 92 0.48 2.12 -5.13
C THR A 92 -0.65 3.11 -4.89
N ASN A 93 -1.23 3.15 -3.68
CA ASN A 93 -2.27 4.12 -3.31
C ASN A 93 -1.77 5.58 -3.35
N ILE A 94 -0.60 5.87 -2.78
CA ILE A 94 -0.01 7.22 -2.80
C ILE A 94 0.19 7.70 -4.25
N ILE A 95 0.61 6.80 -5.12
CA ILE A 95 0.87 7.06 -6.55
C ILE A 95 -0.44 7.22 -7.34
N TRP A 96 -1.49 6.50 -6.94
CA TRP A 96 -2.76 6.54 -7.65
C TRP A 96 -3.47 7.90 -7.53
N ILE A 97 -3.29 8.61 -6.41
CA ILE A 97 -3.85 9.95 -6.16
C ILE A 97 -3.48 10.96 -7.29
N PRO A 98 -2.19 11.20 -7.61
CA PRO A 98 -1.84 12.12 -8.68
C PRO A 98 -2.29 11.63 -10.07
N VAL A 99 -2.34 10.32 -10.31
CA VAL A 99 -2.87 9.74 -11.57
C VAL A 99 -4.34 10.13 -11.74
N GLN A 100 -5.15 9.98 -10.71
CA GLN A 100 -6.55 10.42 -10.72
C GLN A 100 -6.68 11.93 -10.89
N PHE A 101 -5.84 12.70 -10.21
CA PHE A 101 -5.85 14.17 -10.32
C PHE A 101 -5.56 14.61 -11.76
N ILE A 102 -4.50 14.08 -12.38
CA ILE A 102 -4.15 14.36 -13.77
C ILE A 102 -5.29 13.97 -14.71
N TYR A 103 -5.89 12.79 -14.51
CA TYR A 103 -7.03 12.35 -15.30
C TYR A 103 -8.21 13.34 -15.21
N ARG A 104 -8.61 13.72 -13.98
CA ARG A 104 -9.71 14.67 -13.76
C ARG A 104 -9.39 16.04 -14.37
N TYR A 105 -8.16 16.52 -14.21
CA TYR A 105 -7.71 17.77 -14.83
C TYR A 105 -7.82 17.73 -16.36
N LEU A 106 -7.31 16.68 -16.99
CA LEU A 106 -7.37 16.53 -18.45
C LEU A 106 -8.82 16.39 -18.96
N PHE A 107 -9.68 15.70 -18.21
CA PHE A 107 -11.07 15.46 -18.62
C PHE A 107 -11.98 16.67 -18.43
N PHE A 108 -11.90 17.36 -17.29
CA PHE A 108 -12.79 18.48 -16.94
C PHE A 108 -12.25 19.83 -17.38
N CYS A 109 -10.97 20.12 -17.16
CA CYS A 109 -10.40 21.44 -17.45
C CYS A 109 -9.98 21.57 -18.93
N LYS A 110 -9.68 20.46 -19.60
CA LYS A 110 -9.22 20.44 -21.00
C LYS A 110 -10.16 19.61 -21.88
N ALA A 111 -11.44 20.01 -21.94
CA ALA A 111 -12.52 19.30 -22.64
C ALA A 111 -12.25 18.97 -24.13
N ASN A 112 -11.32 19.68 -24.79
CA ASN A 112 -10.88 19.41 -26.17
C ASN A 112 -9.72 18.40 -26.28
N ALA A 113 -9.11 18.01 -25.16
CA ALA A 113 -8.05 17.01 -25.06
C ALA A 113 -8.58 15.62 -24.67
N LYS A 114 -9.87 15.35 -24.96
CA LYS A 114 -10.50 13.99 -24.97
C LYS A 114 -9.89 13.08 -26.05
N SER A 115 -8.61 13.27 -26.36
CA SER A 115 -7.84 12.42 -27.25
C SER A 115 -7.45 11.17 -26.48
N THR A 116 -7.67 10.01 -27.09
CA THR A 116 -7.18 8.69 -26.66
C THR A 116 -5.72 8.71 -26.20
N ARG A 117 -4.90 9.61 -26.76
CA ARG A 117 -3.48 9.79 -26.39
C ARG A 117 -3.28 10.23 -24.94
N SER A 118 -4.12 11.14 -24.43
CA SER A 118 -4.04 11.62 -23.03
C SER A 118 -4.35 10.49 -22.05
N THR A 119 -5.33 9.66 -22.36
CA THR A 119 -5.68 8.48 -21.55
C THR A 119 -4.58 7.44 -21.56
N ILE A 120 -4.03 7.12 -22.75
CA ILE A 120 -2.91 6.18 -22.88
C ILE A 120 -1.72 6.68 -22.05
N PHE A 121 -1.38 7.96 -22.14
CA PHE A 121 -0.28 8.55 -21.37
C PHE A 121 -0.46 8.38 -19.85
N VAL A 122 -1.65 8.66 -19.31
CA VAL A 122 -1.95 8.49 -17.88
C VAL A 122 -1.85 7.02 -17.46
N ILE A 123 -2.36 6.08 -18.27
CA ILE A 123 -2.25 4.64 -18.01
C ILE A 123 -0.78 4.20 -18.05
N THR A 124 0.00 4.67 -19.04
CA THR A 124 1.42 4.34 -19.15
C THR A 124 2.20 4.84 -17.93
N ILE A 125 1.97 6.06 -17.46
CA ILE A 125 2.59 6.57 -16.23
C ILE A 125 2.24 5.67 -15.05
N ALA A 126 0.96 5.34 -14.86
CA ALA A 126 0.52 4.50 -13.76
C ALA A 126 1.20 3.11 -13.80
N VAL A 127 1.25 2.47 -14.97
CA VAL A 127 1.88 1.15 -15.13
C VAL A 127 3.39 1.20 -14.88
N VAL A 128 4.09 2.17 -15.47
CA VAL A 128 5.54 2.33 -15.28
C VAL A 128 5.85 2.58 -13.81
N GLN A 129 5.07 3.42 -13.15
CA GLN A 129 5.30 3.77 -11.75
C GLN A 129 4.99 2.60 -10.80
N SER A 130 3.95 1.81 -11.08
CA SER A 130 3.70 0.55 -10.36
C SER A 130 4.85 -0.44 -10.53
N ALA A 131 5.40 -0.58 -11.75
CA ALA A 131 6.54 -1.47 -12.00
C ALA A 131 7.80 -1.01 -11.24
N VAL A 132 8.08 0.29 -11.24
CA VAL A 132 9.18 0.89 -10.48
C VAL A 132 8.99 0.66 -8.98
N THR A 133 7.76 0.84 -8.47
CA THR A 133 7.44 0.60 -7.06
C THR A 133 7.67 -0.84 -6.66
N ILE A 134 7.19 -1.79 -7.46
CA ILE A 134 7.41 -3.22 -7.22
C ILE A 134 8.91 -3.52 -7.20
N PHE A 135 9.66 -3.02 -8.18
CA PHE A 135 11.11 -3.20 -8.25
C PHE A 135 11.83 -2.64 -7.02
N PHE A 136 11.55 -1.38 -6.64
CA PHE A 136 12.16 -0.77 -5.46
C PHE A 136 11.81 -1.52 -4.17
N THR A 137 10.55 -1.94 -4.00
CA THR A 137 10.16 -2.74 -2.83
C THR A 137 10.95 -4.04 -2.79
N PHE A 138 11.11 -4.75 -3.92
CA PHE A 138 11.91 -5.97 -3.98
C PHE A 138 13.40 -5.73 -3.73
N CYS A 139 13.99 -4.66 -4.27
CA CYS A 139 15.40 -4.33 -4.06
C CYS A 139 15.69 -3.98 -2.60
N VAL A 140 14.90 -3.07 -2.02
CA VAL A 140 15.08 -2.61 -0.65
C VAL A 140 14.82 -3.75 0.35
N TYR A 141 13.76 -4.55 0.16
CA TYR A 141 13.50 -5.69 1.04
C TYR A 141 14.44 -6.87 0.82
N GLY A 142 15.02 -7.01 -0.37
CA GLY A 142 16.07 -7.98 -0.65
C GLY A 142 17.35 -7.69 0.14
N GLU A 143 17.80 -6.43 0.14
CA GLU A 143 19.02 -5.98 0.83
C GLU A 143 18.88 -5.96 2.36
N VAL A 144 17.72 -5.54 2.90
CA VAL A 144 17.47 -5.48 4.35
C VAL A 144 17.58 -6.86 5.03
N ARG A 145 17.51 -7.98 4.29
CA ARG A 145 17.73 -9.31 4.88
C ARG A 145 19.20 -9.59 5.21
N GLU A 146 20.15 -8.97 4.50
CA GLU A 146 21.58 -9.24 4.66
C GLU A 146 22.24 -8.31 5.69
N GLU A 147 21.81 -7.05 5.78
CA GLU A 147 22.42 -6.05 6.67
C GLU A 147 22.04 -6.18 8.16
N PHE A 148 21.03 -6.99 8.51
CA PHE A 148 20.47 -7.08 9.87
C PHE A 148 21.01 -8.23 10.74
N GLN A 149 21.93 -9.04 10.22
CA GLN A 149 22.67 -10.01 11.04
C GLN A 149 23.45 -9.41 12.24
N PRO A 150 24.02 -8.18 12.21
CA PRO A 150 24.77 -7.63 13.32
C PRO A 150 23.93 -6.91 14.39
N ILE A 151 22.65 -6.59 14.15
CA ILE A 151 21.73 -5.97 15.14
C ILE A 151 21.03 -7.05 16.00
N GLY A 152 21.38 -8.32 15.79
CA GLY A 152 20.78 -9.49 16.44
C GLY A 152 20.71 -9.42 17.97
N HIS A 153 21.63 -8.72 18.65
CA HIS A 153 21.62 -8.66 20.12
C HIS A 153 20.45 -7.87 20.73
N HIS A 154 19.97 -6.79 20.10
CA HIS A 154 18.80 -6.04 20.58
C HIS A 154 17.48 -6.58 20.03
N VAL A 155 17.51 -7.18 18.82
CA VAL A 155 16.35 -7.87 18.24
C VAL A 155 16.03 -9.17 19.00
N LEU A 156 17.03 -9.85 19.58
CA LEU A 156 16.83 -11.01 20.45
C LEU A 156 16.05 -10.68 21.74
N GLU A 157 16.20 -9.48 22.29
CA GLU A 157 15.40 -9.03 23.43
C GLU A 157 13.93 -8.77 23.04
N LEU A 158 13.67 -8.22 21.85
CA LEU A 158 12.30 -8.02 21.34
C LEU A 158 11.63 -9.34 20.91
N ASN A 159 12.38 -10.27 20.31
CA ASN A 159 11.89 -11.61 19.95
C ASN A 159 11.65 -12.52 21.17
N SER A 160 12.14 -12.15 22.35
CA SER A 160 11.84 -12.86 23.60
C SER A 160 10.41 -12.61 24.10
N TRP A 161 9.70 -11.65 23.51
CA TRP A 161 8.31 -11.36 23.81
C TRP A 161 7.42 -12.29 22.96
N PRO A 162 6.58 -13.14 23.57
CA PRO A 162 5.86 -14.22 22.88
C PRO A 162 4.80 -13.75 21.86
N HIS A 163 4.67 -12.44 21.63
CA HIS A 163 3.62 -11.82 20.82
C HIS A 163 4.14 -10.81 19.79
N ILE A 164 5.45 -10.58 19.70
CA ILE A 164 6.04 -9.62 18.73
C ILE A 164 6.45 -10.42 17.49
N GLY A 165 5.94 -10.04 16.32
CA GLY A 165 6.36 -10.65 15.05
C GLY A 165 7.69 -10.09 14.54
N THR A 166 7.96 -10.28 13.25
CA THR A 166 9.28 -9.95 12.69
C THR A 166 9.49 -8.42 12.67
N VAL A 167 10.66 -7.98 13.14
CA VAL A 167 11.08 -6.57 13.10
C VAL A 167 11.79 -6.28 11.78
N TYR A 168 11.30 -5.31 11.04
CA TYR A 168 11.93 -4.73 9.85
C TYR A 168 12.44 -3.34 10.21
N VAL A 169 13.60 -2.93 9.71
CA VAL A 169 14.10 -1.57 9.94
C VAL A 169 14.11 -0.83 8.63
N LEU A 170 13.50 0.35 8.64
CA LEU A 170 13.27 1.22 7.49
C LEU A 170 14.39 2.24 7.28
N GLY A 171 15.23 2.49 8.29
CA GLY A 171 16.40 3.36 8.18
C GLY A 171 16.81 4.02 9.50
N ARG A 172 18.02 4.61 9.50
CA ARG A 172 18.56 5.39 10.63
C ARG A 172 18.23 6.86 10.46
N HIS A 173 17.57 7.47 11.43
CA HIS A 173 17.54 8.93 11.55
C HIS A 173 18.91 9.38 12.05
N ILE A 174 19.66 10.07 11.19
CA ILE A 174 20.82 10.86 11.61
C ILE A 174 20.24 12.15 12.18
N VAL A 175 20.15 12.21 13.51
CA VAL A 175 19.86 13.45 14.27
C VAL A 175 21.18 14.08 14.65
#